data_AF-A0A521SJW9-F1
#
_entry.id   AF-A0A521SJW9-F1
#
_cell.length_a   1.000
_cell.length_b   1.000
_cell.length_c   1.000
_cell.angle_alpha   90.00
_cell.angle_beta   90.00
_cell.angle_gamma   90.00
#
_symmetry.space_group_name_H-M   'P 1'
#
loop_
_entity.id
_entity.type
_entity.pdbx_description
1 polymer ?
#
loop_
_entity_poly.entity_id
_entity_poly.type
_entity_poly.pdbx_seq_one_letter_code
_entity_poly.pdbx_strand_id
1 'polypeptide(L)'
;MLKDLIANQKVLFSKNLYFAGHIETIFNDLKSKGDLVTAILMLEEKEQSLLLFILQDDLYAAVQLNENTFSALPFTDYFTKMSQAQGAIHLYVTNPIFFKALLVLAQKKPNIVATTDILNIEALLNQVQKKKKEAILLLKKKDEMNLFYFRAGKLSEGYFQVPERMAKEGSLQEQLLVYTYSSDEADPMEIQLFYDLDVSPAADVDDALEALGEGVERQLASRPRLILRQEGTEELIEKVLNKGIFTLGRDLRSDWAIKDQMVSREHAIIKEDQDGFFIEDRGSRNGTFVNKEKILRKKLSDRDEIRIGSASFFFSEKEEQAPPQDTSDEMVEEVLSEPAAEERGTWSLEFLSGKEVGRFLELSPKRLSIGRGKTDVVVNDPKVSRHHADLEWSEKGFFLVDLKSTNGIFVNDQKIDKKLLSAEDVITVGDTRLRVVCKK
;
A
#
# COMPACT_ATOMS: atom_id res chain seq x y z
N MET A 1 1.69 -3.68 28.22
CA MET A 1 0.85 -4.89 28.13
C MET A 1 0.48 -5.24 26.69
N LEU A 2 -0.40 -4.46 26.03
CA LEU A 2 -0.91 -4.84 24.71
C LEU A 2 0.16 -4.77 23.60
N LYS A 3 1.07 -3.81 23.71
CA LYS A 3 2.28 -3.72 22.88
C LYS A 3 3.13 -4.99 22.97
N ASP A 4 3.37 -5.47 24.19
CA ASP A 4 4.18 -6.66 24.44
C ASP A 4 3.49 -7.93 23.91
N LEU A 5 2.16 -8.00 23.99
CA LEU A 5 1.37 -9.06 23.38
C LEU A 5 1.51 -9.09 21.85
N ILE A 6 1.56 -7.92 21.20
CA ILE A 6 1.84 -7.79 19.75
C ILE A 6 3.29 -8.17 19.45
N ALA A 7 4.23 -7.78 20.30
CA ALA A 7 5.66 -8.04 20.11
C ALA A 7 6.01 -9.54 20.10
N ASN A 8 5.18 -10.39 20.74
CA ASN A 8 5.32 -11.85 20.71
C ASN A 8 4.95 -12.49 19.35
N GLN A 9 4.42 -11.73 18.39
CA GLN A 9 4.15 -12.22 17.04
C GLN A 9 5.45 -12.33 16.23
N LYS A 10 5.41 -13.07 15.10
CA LYS A 10 6.58 -13.25 14.24
C LYS A 10 7.01 -11.90 13.65
N VAL A 11 8.14 -11.38 14.12
CA VAL A 11 8.79 -10.19 13.55
C VAL A 11 9.32 -10.54 12.17
N LEU A 12 8.77 -9.91 11.13
CA LEU A 12 9.39 -9.95 9.80
C LEU A 12 10.54 -8.96 9.70
N PHE A 13 10.42 -7.83 10.39
CA PHE A 13 11.35 -6.74 10.27
C PHE A 13 11.30 -5.82 11.50
N SER A 14 12.46 -5.30 11.89
CA SER A 14 12.61 -4.25 12.89
C SER A 14 13.77 -3.35 12.49
N LYS A 15 13.55 -2.03 12.48
CA LYS A 15 14.59 -1.02 12.23
C LYS A 15 14.49 0.13 13.22
N ASN A 16 15.66 0.60 13.66
CA ASN A 16 15.83 1.83 14.41
C ASN A 16 16.02 3.00 13.42
N LEU A 17 15.40 4.15 13.72
CA LEU A 17 15.33 5.34 12.86
C LEU A 17 14.61 5.10 11.53
N TYR A 18 13.41 5.67 11.46
CA TYR A 18 12.53 5.56 10.31
C TYR A 18 12.73 6.71 9.32
N PHE A 19 12.58 6.39 8.03
CA PHE A 19 12.52 7.36 6.93
C PHE A 19 11.36 6.96 6.03
N ALA A 20 10.61 7.94 5.54
CA ALA A 20 9.32 7.74 4.85
C ALA A 20 9.34 6.70 3.72
N GLY A 21 10.44 6.59 2.98
CA GLY A 21 10.53 5.64 1.87
C GLY A 21 10.91 4.20 2.24
N HIS A 22 10.84 3.83 3.53
CA HIS A 22 10.80 2.44 3.96
C HIS A 22 9.40 1.81 3.84
N ILE A 23 8.31 2.61 3.79
CA ILE A 23 6.95 2.12 3.51
C ILE A 23 6.93 1.31 2.22
N GLU A 24 7.44 1.86 1.12
CA GLU A 24 7.44 1.14 -0.17
C GLU A 24 8.26 -0.13 -0.14
N THR A 25 9.41 -0.13 0.53
CA THR A 25 10.20 -1.35 0.67
C THR A 25 9.41 -2.39 1.46
N ILE A 26 8.72 -1.98 2.52
CA ILE A 26 7.87 -2.86 3.32
C ILE A 26 6.70 -3.40 2.48
N PHE A 27 5.95 -2.56 1.77
CA PHE A 27 4.83 -3.01 0.93
C PHE A 27 5.29 -3.81 -0.29
N ASN A 28 6.43 -3.48 -0.90
CA ASN A 28 7.00 -4.25 -2.00
C ASN A 28 7.60 -5.58 -1.51
N ASP A 29 8.21 -5.63 -0.33
CA ASP A 29 8.69 -6.86 0.32
C ASP A 29 7.54 -7.76 0.76
N LEU A 30 6.38 -7.18 1.10
CA LEU A 30 5.14 -7.92 1.34
C LEU A 30 4.62 -8.51 0.01
N LYS A 31 4.46 -7.66 -1.02
CA LYS A 31 3.94 -8.08 -2.35
C LYS A 31 4.85 -9.05 -3.10
N SER A 32 6.17 -8.98 -2.92
CA SER A 32 7.14 -9.82 -3.64
C SER A 32 7.23 -11.25 -3.09
N LYS A 33 6.63 -11.55 -1.94
CA LYS A 33 6.63 -12.89 -1.34
C LYS A 33 5.67 -13.88 -1.99
N GLY A 34 4.80 -13.43 -2.89
CA GLY A 34 3.90 -14.29 -3.68
C GLY A 34 2.64 -14.76 -2.95
N ASP A 35 2.61 -14.71 -1.62
CA ASP A 35 1.44 -15.01 -0.78
C ASP A 35 0.90 -13.73 -0.13
N LEU A 36 -0.44 -13.55 -0.13
CA LEU A 36 -1.11 -12.43 0.54
C LEU A 36 -0.78 -12.39 2.03
N VAL A 37 -0.27 -11.26 2.54
CA VAL A 37 0.21 -11.17 3.92
C VAL A 37 -0.79 -10.44 4.83
N THR A 38 -1.01 -10.98 6.04
CA THR A 38 -1.71 -10.27 7.13
C THR A 38 -0.67 -9.78 8.13
N ALA A 39 -0.62 -8.46 8.36
CA ALA A 39 0.45 -7.84 9.14
C ALA A 39 0.01 -6.62 9.94
N ILE A 40 0.84 -6.28 10.93
CA ILE A 40 0.70 -5.09 11.76
C ILE A 40 2.02 -4.34 11.71
N LEU A 41 1.99 -3.11 11.21
CA LEU A 41 3.14 -2.21 11.23
C LEU A 41 3.00 -1.29 12.44
N MET A 42 3.92 -1.43 13.38
CA MET A 42 3.97 -0.66 14.63
C MET A 42 5.09 0.36 14.57
N LEU A 43 4.75 1.61 14.84
CA LEU A 43 5.68 2.68 15.10
C LEU A 43 5.70 2.98 16.60
N GLU A 44 6.88 2.85 17.22
CA GLU A 44 7.08 3.07 18.65
C GLU A 44 7.58 4.48 18.94
N GLU A 45 6.75 5.32 19.54
CA GLU A 45 7.14 6.64 20.04
C GLU A 45 7.27 6.64 21.57
N LYS A 46 7.86 7.70 22.14
CA LYS A 46 8.17 7.79 23.58
C LYS A 46 6.95 7.56 24.50
N GLU A 47 5.77 8.03 24.11
CA GLU A 47 4.55 8.01 24.94
C GLU A 47 3.38 7.23 24.32
N GLN A 48 3.50 6.82 23.06
CA GLN A 48 2.42 6.18 22.31
C GLN A 48 2.98 5.25 21.25
N SER A 49 2.17 4.31 20.77
CA SER A 49 2.51 3.50 19.58
C SER A 49 1.44 3.68 18.53
N LEU A 50 1.84 3.84 17.26
CA LEU A 50 0.90 3.90 16.15
C LEU A 50 0.90 2.55 15.46
N LEU A 51 -0.28 1.98 15.22
CA LEU A 51 -0.43 0.71 14.53
C LEU A 51 -1.17 0.90 13.22
N LEU A 52 -0.65 0.28 12.17
CA LEU A 52 -1.27 0.16 10.86
C LEU A 52 -1.57 -1.31 10.59
N PHE A 53 -2.85 -1.61 10.41
CA PHE A 53 -3.36 -2.95 10.12
C PHE A 53 -3.39 -3.17 8.60
N ILE A 54 -2.72 -4.22 8.15
CA ILE A 54 -2.63 -4.63 6.76
C ILE A 54 -3.25 -6.03 6.63
N LEU A 55 -4.32 -6.14 5.85
CA LEU A 55 -5.03 -7.39 5.60
C LEU A 55 -4.83 -7.78 4.14
N GLN A 56 -4.18 -8.92 3.89
CA GLN A 56 -3.93 -9.43 2.54
C GLN A 56 -3.27 -8.37 1.63
N ASP A 57 -2.20 -7.75 2.13
CA ASP A 57 -1.45 -6.65 1.49
C ASP A 57 -2.19 -5.31 1.34
N ASP A 58 -3.47 -5.24 1.70
CA ASP A 58 -4.28 -4.03 1.66
C ASP A 58 -4.35 -3.32 3.03
N LEU A 59 -4.40 -2.00 3.00
CA LEU A 59 -4.63 -1.21 4.21
C LEU A 59 -6.02 -1.48 4.76
N TYR A 60 -6.12 -1.67 6.08
CA TYR A 60 -7.38 -1.96 6.75
C TYR A 60 -7.78 -0.88 7.75
N ALA A 61 -6.90 -0.54 8.68
CA ALA A 61 -7.16 0.50 9.68
C ALA A 61 -5.85 1.06 10.23
N ALA A 62 -5.86 2.31 10.67
CA ALA A 62 -4.82 2.87 11.51
C ALA A 62 -5.40 3.22 12.89
N VAL A 63 -4.62 2.96 13.93
CA VAL A 63 -4.98 3.27 15.32
C VAL A 63 -3.79 3.79 16.08
N GLN A 64 -4.07 4.57 17.10
CA GLN A 64 -3.11 4.94 18.13
C GLN A 64 -3.36 4.06 19.36
N LEU A 65 -2.28 3.50 19.91
CA LEU A 65 -2.25 2.74 21.14
C LEU A 65 -1.58 3.59 22.22
N ASN A 66 -2.39 4.01 23.20
CA ASN A 66 -1.93 4.73 24.39
C ASN A 66 -2.06 3.79 25.59
N GLU A 67 -0.92 3.40 26.17
CA GLU A 67 -0.80 2.38 27.22
C GLU A 67 -1.45 1.04 26.81
N ASN A 68 -2.77 0.91 26.99
CA ASN A 68 -3.57 -0.28 26.66
C ASN A 68 -4.92 0.05 26.02
N THR A 69 -5.09 1.28 25.54
CA THR A 69 -6.33 1.74 24.90
C THR A 69 -6.06 2.10 23.44
N PHE A 70 -6.96 1.64 22.57
CA PHE A 70 -6.96 2.02 21.17
C PHE A 70 -7.84 3.23 20.94
N SER A 71 -7.37 4.13 20.10
CA SER A 71 -8.18 5.16 19.46
C SER A 71 -7.99 5.09 17.96
N ALA A 72 -9.09 5.14 17.21
CA ALA A 72 -9.03 5.25 15.76
C ALA A 72 -8.17 6.46 15.36
N LEU A 73 -7.32 6.26 14.34
CA LEU A 73 -6.44 7.29 13.82
C LEU A 73 -6.67 7.36 12.30
N PRO A 74 -7.05 8.52 11.75
CA PRO A 74 -7.11 8.69 10.31
C PRO A 74 -5.76 8.33 9.68
N PHE A 75 -5.76 7.72 8.50
CA PHE A 75 -4.52 7.36 7.81
C PHE A 75 -3.68 8.59 7.48
N THR A 76 -4.31 9.72 7.13
CA THR A 76 -3.61 11.00 6.91
C THR A 76 -2.78 11.38 8.13
N ASP A 77 -3.34 11.21 9.32
CA ASP A 77 -2.70 11.53 10.58
C ASP A 77 -1.64 10.49 10.93
N TYR A 78 -1.91 9.21 10.66
CA TYR A 78 -0.94 8.13 10.81
C TYR A 78 0.31 8.42 9.97
N PHE A 79 0.17 8.66 8.66
CA PHE A 79 1.30 8.91 7.77
C PHE A 79 2.00 10.24 8.08
N THR A 80 1.26 11.27 8.48
CA THR A 80 1.85 12.54 8.94
C THR A 80 2.73 12.31 10.17
N LYS A 81 2.20 11.67 11.22
CA LYS A 81 2.98 11.34 12.43
C LYS A 81 4.15 10.42 12.12
N MET A 82 3.95 9.44 11.23
CA MET A 82 4.99 8.51 10.81
C MET A 82 6.14 9.21 10.08
N SER A 83 5.86 10.23 9.27
CA SER A 83 6.90 11.01 8.58
C SER A 83 7.77 11.85 9.53
N GLN A 84 7.23 12.19 10.70
CA GLN A 84 7.89 12.98 11.74
C GLN A 84 8.47 12.12 12.86
N ALA A 85 8.24 10.82 12.78
CA ALA A 85 8.57 9.86 13.80
C ALA A 85 10.09 9.73 13.98
N GLN A 86 10.52 9.67 15.23
CA GLN A 86 11.91 9.36 15.60
C GLN A 86 12.04 7.95 16.20
N GLY A 87 10.89 7.30 16.37
CA GLY A 87 10.71 5.96 16.89
C GLY A 87 11.26 4.80 16.06
N ALA A 88 11.25 3.62 16.67
CA ALA A 88 11.53 2.36 15.97
C ALA A 88 10.28 1.87 15.23
N ILE A 89 10.49 1.18 14.11
CA ILE A 89 9.40 0.55 13.36
C ILE A 89 9.57 -0.96 13.32
N HIS A 90 8.46 -1.64 13.55
CA HIS A 90 8.35 -3.08 13.61
C HIS A 90 7.22 -3.56 12.70
N LEU A 91 7.50 -4.53 11.84
CA LEU A 91 6.49 -5.22 11.05
C LEU A 91 6.30 -6.64 11.60
N TYR A 92 5.11 -6.90 12.12
CA TYR A 92 4.71 -8.20 12.63
C TYR A 92 3.81 -8.89 11.62
N VAL A 93 4.17 -10.10 11.20
CA VAL A 93 3.22 -10.97 10.50
C VAL A 93 2.48 -11.78 11.53
N THR A 94 1.18 -11.86 11.34
CA THR A 94 0.29 -12.54 12.27
C THR A 94 -0.76 -13.34 11.51
N ASN A 95 -1.51 -14.15 12.25
CA ASN A 95 -2.63 -14.89 11.70
C ASN A 95 -3.92 -14.04 11.69
N PRO A 96 -4.89 -14.36 10.81
CA PRO A 96 -6.14 -13.61 10.72
C PRO A 96 -6.96 -13.55 12.02
N ILE A 97 -6.83 -14.54 12.91
CA ILE A 97 -7.57 -14.59 14.18
C ILE A 97 -7.05 -13.52 15.14
N PHE A 98 -5.74 -13.44 15.34
CA PHE A 98 -5.13 -12.42 16.19
C PHE A 98 -5.35 -11.02 15.62
N PHE A 99 -5.19 -10.88 14.29
CA PHE A 99 -5.47 -9.64 13.57
C PHE A 99 -6.90 -9.15 13.81
N LYS A 100 -7.90 -10.02 13.58
CA LYS A 100 -9.31 -9.73 13.85
C LYS A 100 -9.52 -9.35 15.32
N ALA A 101 -8.85 -10.05 16.24
CA ALA A 101 -9.04 -9.81 17.66
C ALA A 101 -8.57 -8.43 18.12
N LEU A 102 -7.43 -7.96 17.62
CA LEU A 102 -6.95 -6.60 17.88
C LEU A 102 -7.86 -5.55 17.26
N LEU A 103 -8.40 -5.78 16.06
CA LEU A 103 -9.38 -4.87 15.44
C LEU A 103 -10.68 -4.79 16.25
N VAL A 104 -11.16 -5.91 16.82
CA VAL A 104 -12.32 -5.91 17.71
C VAL A 104 -12.03 -5.07 18.95
N LEU A 105 -10.86 -5.24 19.58
CA LEU A 105 -10.44 -4.42 20.72
C LEU A 105 -10.36 -2.93 20.36
N ALA A 106 -10.02 -2.60 19.12
CA ALA A 106 -9.92 -1.23 18.65
C ALA A 106 -11.26 -0.57 18.29
N GLN A 107 -12.22 -1.36 17.78
CA GLN A 107 -13.46 -0.83 17.19
C GLN A 107 -14.71 -1.10 18.02
N LYS A 108 -14.66 -2.03 18.98
CA LYS A 108 -15.83 -2.51 19.71
C LYS A 108 -15.69 -2.27 21.20
N LYS A 109 -16.84 -2.12 21.85
CA LYS A 109 -16.93 -2.17 23.30
C LYS A 109 -17.20 -3.61 23.75
N PRO A 110 -16.62 -4.05 24.88
CA PRO A 110 -16.91 -5.35 25.44
C PRO A 110 -18.40 -5.48 25.78
N ASN A 111 -18.96 -6.66 25.50
CA ASN A 111 -20.33 -6.99 25.88
C ASN A 111 -20.45 -7.26 27.40
N ILE A 112 -19.37 -7.78 28.01
CA ILE A 112 -19.26 -7.98 29.45
C ILE A 112 -17.92 -7.41 29.90
N VAL A 113 -17.95 -6.63 30.98
CA VAL A 113 -16.78 -6.22 31.75
C VAL A 113 -17.06 -6.62 33.20
N ALA A 114 -16.20 -7.44 33.78
CA ALA A 114 -16.34 -7.91 35.16
C ALA A 114 -14.95 -8.22 35.74
N THR A 115 -14.91 -8.58 37.02
CA THR A 115 -13.69 -9.03 37.70
C THR A 115 -13.87 -10.46 38.21
N THR A 116 -12.79 -11.20 38.44
CA THR A 116 -12.84 -12.63 38.82
C THR A 116 -13.47 -12.91 40.20
N ASP A 117 -13.55 -11.92 41.08
CA ASP A 117 -14.28 -11.96 42.35
C ASP A 117 -15.81 -11.86 42.17
N ILE A 118 -16.26 -11.21 41.09
CA ILE A 118 -17.68 -11.04 40.75
C ILE A 118 -18.17 -12.16 39.84
N LEU A 119 -17.35 -12.53 38.85
CA LEU A 119 -17.73 -13.46 37.78
C LEU A 119 -16.76 -14.64 37.71
N ASN A 120 -17.29 -15.83 38.01
CA ASN A 120 -16.54 -17.07 37.88
C ASN A 120 -16.26 -17.38 36.39
N ILE A 121 -14.98 -17.56 36.04
CA ILE A 121 -14.50 -17.88 34.70
C ILE A 121 -15.15 -19.15 34.15
N GLU A 122 -15.29 -20.23 34.92
CA GLU A 122 -15.92 -21.47 34.44
C GLU A 122 -17.38 -21.25 34.04
N ALA A 123 -18.11 -20.44 34.82
CA ALA A 123 -19.49 -20.08 34.49
C ALA A 123 -19.55 -19.29 33.17
N LEU A 124 -18.61 -18.39 32.95
CA LEU A 124 -18.46 -17.62 31.71
C LEU A 124 -18.15 -18.54 30.52
N LEU A 125 -17.18 -19.46 30.66
CA LEU A 125 -16.83 -20.42 29.63
C LEU A 125 -18.02 -21.30 29.24
N ASN A 126 -18.77 -21.79 30.23
CA ASN A 126 -20.01 -22.54 30.02
C ASN A 126 -21.06 -21.71 29.27
N GLN A 127 -21.17 -20.41 29.56
CA GLN A 127 -22.09 -19.52 28.85
C GLN A 127 -21.69 -19.33 27.38
N VAL A 128 -20.40 -19.10 27.12
CA VAL A 128 -19.84 -18.98 25.75
C VAL A 128 -20.10 -20.27 24.97
N GLN A 129 -19.84 -21.42 25.59
CA GLN A 129 -20.07 -22.74 25.01
C GLN A 129 -21.55 -22.99 24.68
N LYS A 130 -22.45 -22.68 25.60
CA LYS A 130 -23.91 -22.82 25.38
C LYS A 130 -24.41 -21.95 24.23
N LYS A 131 -23.89 -20.73 24.10
CA LYS A 131 -24.25 -19.82 23.01
C LYS A 131 -23.76 -20.31 21.65
N LYS A 132 -22.72 -21.16 21.60
CA LYS A 132 -22.08 -21.65 20.36
C LYS A 132 -21.69 -20.53 19.39
N LYS A 133 -21.40 -19.33 19.92
CA LYS A 133 -21.00 -18.17 19.13
C LYS A 133 -19.48 -18.05 19.10
N GLU A 134 -18.98 -17.30 18.12
CA GLU A 134 -17.62 -16.77 18.22
C GLU A 134 -17.56 -15.75 19.36
N ALA A 135 -16.43 -15.71 20.06
CA ALA A 135 -16.20 -14.73 21.11
C ALA A 135 -14.71 -14.45 21.29
N ILE A 136 -14.38 -13.27 21.79
CA ILE A 136 -13.03 -12.92 22.26
C ILE A 136 -13.11 -12.61 23.73
N LEU A 137 -12.27 -13.28 24.51
CA LEU A 137 -12.09 -13.03 25.93
C LEU A 137 -10.72 -12.39 26.14
N LEU A 138 -10.71 -11.25 26.82
CA LEU A 138 -9.50 -10.58 27.27
C LEU A 138 -9.43 -10.69 28.78
N LEU A 139 -8.29 -11.16 29.29
CA LEU A 139 -7.98 -11.20 30.71
C LEU A 139 -6.87 -10.21 31.00
N LYS A 140 -7.11 -9.28 31.93
CA LYS A 140 -6.10 -8.30 32.36
C LYS A 140 -5.80 -8.46 33.84
N LYS A 141 -4.52 -8.43 34.20
CA LYS A 141 -4.03 -8.52 35.57
C LYS A 141 -2.84 -7.59 35.75
N LYS A 142 -2.98 -6.51 36.53
CA LYS A 142 -1.94 -5.47 36.74
C LYS A 142 -1.30 -4.99 35.43
N ASP A 143 -0.17 -5.59 35.04
CA ASP A 143 0.64 -5.26 33.86
C ASP A 143 0.67 -6.37 32.79
N GLU A 144 -0.24 -7.34 32.89
CA GLU A 144 -0.36 -8.47 31.96
C GLU A 144 -1.73 -8.55 31.30
N MET A 145 -1.72 -8.92 30.02
CA MET A 145 -2.91 -9.09 29.20
C MET A 145 -2.81 -10.34 28.34
N ASN A 146 -3.82 -11.22 28.43
CA ASN A 146 -3.92 -12.43 27.61
C ASN A 146 -5.25 -12.44 26.84
N LEU A 147 -5.20 -12.91 25.59
CA LEU A 147 -6.32 -12.92 24.66
C LEU A 147 -6.70 -14.36 24.29
N PHE A 148 -7.98 -14.66 24.30
CA PHE A 148 -8.49 -15.98 23.98
C PHE A 148 -9.61 -15.86 22.95
N TYR A 149 -9.54 -16.67 21.90
CA TYR A 149 -10.55 -16.70 20.84
C TYR A 149 -11.34 -18.00 20.87
N PHE A 150 -12.66 -17.86 20.84
CA PHE A 150 -13.61 -18.96 20.83
C PHE A 150 -14.23 -19.09 19.45
N ARG A 151 -14.27 -20.31 18.93
CA ARG A 151 -14.97 -20.67 17.69
C ARG A 151 -16.10 -21.63 18.00
N ALA A 152 -17.32 -21.28 17.61
CA ALA A 152 -18.52 -22.06 17.88
C ALA A 152 -18.66 -22.45 19.37
N GLY A 153 -18.32 -21.52 20.28
CA GLY A 153 -18.37 -21.71 21.73
C GLY A 153 -17.22 -22.54 22.34
N LYS A 154 -16.26 -23.03 21.55
CA LYS A 154 -15.08 -23.74 22.05
C LYS A 154 -13.86 -22.85 21.99
N LEU A 155 -13.01 -22.92 23.02
CA LEU A 155 -11.74 -22.22 23.02
C LEU A 155 -10.84 -22.81 21.92
N SER A 156 -10.40 -21.96 20.99
CA SER A 156 -9.63 -22.37 19.82
C SER A 156 -8.21 -21.84 19.81
N GLU A 157 -8.00 -20.59 20.24
CA GLU A 157 -6.67 -19.95 20.23
C GLU A 157 -6.46 -19.16 21.52
N GLY A 158 -5.21 -19.08 21.96
CA GLY A 158 -4.76 -18.29 23.10
C GLY A 158 -3.48 -17.55 22.78
N TYR A 159 -3.42 -16.27 23.14
CA TYR A 159 -2.28 -15.39 22.92
C TYR A 159 -1.86 -14.80 24.26
N PHE A 160 -0.59 -14.98 24.59
CA PHE A 160 -0.08 -14.70 25.92
C PHE A 160 1.01 -13.63 25.88
N GLN A 161 0.94 -12.66 26.78
CA GLN A 161 1.97 -11.62 26.88
C GLN A 161 3.28 -12.18 27.46
N VAL A 162 3.18 -13.10 28.41
CA VAL A 162 4.35 -13.79 29.00
C VAL A 162 4.13 -15.30 28.89
N PRO A 163 4.44 -15.93 27.75
CA PRO A 163 4.17 -17.34 27.50
C PRO A 163 4.78 -18.27 28.56
N GLU A 164 5.89 -17.90 29.18
CA GLU A 164 6.59 -18.69 30.19
C GLU A 164 5.79 -18.84 31.50
N ARG A 165 4.86 -17.92 31.77
CA ARG A 165 3.98 -17.97 32.96
C ARG A 165 2.76 -18.87 32.75
N MET A 166 2.52 -19.34 31.53
CA MET A 166 1.42 -20.26 31.25
C MET A 166 1.80 -21.71 31.56
N ALA A 167 0.81 -22.48 31.99
CA ALA A 167 0.97 -23.92 32.13
C ALA A 167 1.38 -24.53 30.78
N LYS A 168 2.50 -25.27 30.79
CA LYS A 168 3.09 -25.86 29.58
C LYS A 168 2.36 -27.11 29.09
N GLU A 169 1.52 -27.69 29.95
CA GLU A 169 0.79 -28.92 29.69
C GLU A 169 -0.71 -28.71 29.90
N GLY A 170 -1.53 -29.55 29.25
CA GLY A 170 -2.98 -29.44 29.27
C GLY A 170 -3.55 -28.66 28.07
N SER A 171 -4.87 -28.75 27.93
CA SER A 171 -5.66 -28.00 26.96
C SER A 171 -5.61 -26.50 27.22
N LEU A 172 -5.83 -25.69 26.18
CA LEU A 172 -5.93 -24.22 26.33
C LEU A 172 -6.93 -23.79 27.41
N GLN A 173 -8.00 -24.58 27.60
CA GLN A 173 -9.00 -24.31 28.62
C GLN A 173 -8.44 -24.56 30.03
N GLU A 174 -7.70 -25.65 30.24
CA GLU A 174 -7.01 -25.91 31.51
C GLU A 174 -5.95 -24.84 31.79
N GLN A 175 -5.16 -24.45 30.79
CA GLN A 175 -4.16 -23.39 30.92
C GLN A 175 -4.81 -22.05 31.32
N LEU A 176 -5.94 -21.69 30.71
CA LEU A 176 -6.72 -20.52 31.06
C LEU A 176 -7.20 -20.60 32.52
N LEU A 177 -7.78 -21.74 32.92
CA LEU A 177 -8.28 -21.93 34.29
C LEU A 177 -7.15 -21.83 35.32
N VAL A 178 -6.02 -22.49 35.09
CA VAL A 178 -4.84 -22.41 35.95
C VAL A 178 -4.36 -20.96 36.07
N TYR A 179 -4.27 -20.23 34.96
CA TYR A 179 -3.90 -18.82 34.97
C TYR A 179 -4.87 -17.98 35.82
N THR A 180 -6.19 -18.19 35.66
CA THR A 180 -7.21 -17.45 36.40
C THR A 180 -7.30 -17.79 37.88
N TYR A 181 -7.00 -19.02 38.28
CA TYR A 181 -7.01 -19.42 39.71
C TYR A 181 -5.67 -19.17 40.40
N SER A 182 -4.59 -18.97 39.64
CA SER A 182 -3.30 -18.55 40.18
C SER A 182 -3.25 -17.07 40.56
N SER A 183 -4.31 -16.28 40.30
CA SER A 183 -4.41 -14.92 40.80
C SER A 183 -4.73 -14.90 42.28
N ASP A 184 -4.05 -14.01 43.02
CA ASP A 184 -4.34 -13.73 44.42
C ASP A 184 -5.76 -13.15 44.56
N GLU A 185 -6.51 -13.58 45.58
CA GLU A 185 -7.85 -13.04 45.86
C GLU A 185 -7.82 -11.53 46.14
N ALA A 186 -6.68 -11.01 46.60
CA ALA A 186 -6.47 -9.58 46.83
C ALA A 186 -6.27 -8.75 45.53
N ASP A 187 -6.13 -9.40 44.37
CA ASP A 187 -5.83 -8.74 43.09
C ASP A 187 -6.66 -9.37 41.97
N PRO A 188 -7.98 -9.10 41.94
CA PRO A 188 -8.89 -9.73 40.99
C PRO A 188 -8.59 -9.29 39.56
N MET A 189 -8.71 -10.22 38.62
CA MET A 189 -8.42 -9.98 37.21
C MET A 189 -9.62 -9.37 36.51
N GLU A 190 -9.41 -8.39 35.64
CA GLU A 190 -10.45 -7.86 34.77
C GLU A 190 -10.71 -8.83 33.60
N ILE A 191 -11.98 -9.10 33.38
CA ILE A 191 -12.53 -9.93 32.33
C ILE A 191 -13.27 -9.01 31.37
N GLN A 192 -12.87 -9.02 30.09
CA GLN A 192 -13.65 -8.40 29.02
C GLN A 192 -14.05 -9.45 28.00
N LEU A 193 -15.35 -9.57 27.68
CA LEU A 193 -15.87 -10.53 26.71
C LEU A 193 -16.58 -9.81 25.57
N PHE A 194 -16.23 -10.18 24.34
CA PHE A 194 -16.78 -9.67 23.09
C PHE A 194 -17.48 -10.80 22.33
N TYR A 195 -18.71 -10.56 21.88
CA TYR A 195 -19.50 -11.44 21.02
C TYR A 195 -19.79 -10.80 19.65
N ASP A 196 -19.81 -9.46 19.58
CA ASP A 196 -19.83 -8.74 18.31
C ASP A 196 -18.38 -8.61 17.81
N LEU A 197 -18.04 -9.45 16.83
CA LEU A 197 -16.70 -9.52 16.26
C LEU A 197 -16.63 -8.92 14.85
N ASP A 198 -17.70 -8.27 14.39
CA ASP A 198 -17.79 -7.72 13.04
C ASP A 198 -17.03 -6.40 12.97
N VAL A 199 -15.86 -6.42 12.34
CA VAL A 199 -15.01 -5.25 12.16
C VAL A 199 -15.12 -4.75 10.72
N SER A 200 -14.93 -3.45 10.54
CA SER A 200 -14.94 -2.82 9.21
C SER A 200 -13.60 -2.15 8.93
N PRO A 201 -13.20 -2.01 7.66
CA PRO A 201 -12.10 -1.12 7.30
C PRO A 201 -12.39 0.31 7.80
N ALA A 202 -11.34 1.10 8.04
CA ALA A 202 -11.54 2.50 8.42
C ALA A 202 -12.21 3.28 7.27
N ALA A 203 -12.93 4.34 7.62
CA ALA A 203 -13.75 5.06 6.65
C ALA A 203 -12.93 5.78 5.57
N ASP A 204 -11.69 6.13 5.89
CA ASP A 204 -10.74 6.89 5.08
C ASP A 204 -9.68 5.99 4.41
N VAL A 205 -9.86 4.66 4.41
CA VAL A 205 -8.93 3.73 3.73
C VAL A 205 -8.79 4.07 2.24
N ASP A 206 -9.90 4.36 1.56
CA ASP A 206 -9.87 4.69 0.13
C ASP A 206 -9.12 6.01 -0.12
N ASP A 207 -9.38 7.04 0.70
CA ASP A 207 -8.68 8.34 0.64
C ASP A 207 -7.19 8.17 0.94
N ALA A 208 -6.83 7.26 1.86
CA ALA A 208 -5.46 6.92 2.20
C ALA A 208 -4.74 6.22 1.05
N LEU A 209 -5.41 5.31 0.34
CA LEU A 209 -4.85 4.63 -0.82
C LEU A 209 -4.67 5.61 -1.99
N GLU A 210 -5.60 6.56 -2.18
CA GLU A 210 -5.48 7.66 -3.16
C GLU A 210 -4.33 8.62 -2.78
N ALA A 211 -4.23 8.99 -1.50
CA ALA A 211 -3.16 9.84 -0.98
C ALA A 211 -1.79 9.13 -0.92
N LEU A 212 -1.75 7.81 -0.77
CA LEU A 212 -0.54 7.03 -1.00
C LEU A 212 -0.20 6.97 -2.49
N GLY A 213 -1.18 6.92 -3.39
CA GLY A 213 -0.93 7.06 -4.83
C GLY A 213 -0.28 8.41 -5.18
N GLU A 214 -0.88 9.53 -4.76
CA GLU A 214 -0.41 10.89 -5.10
C GLU A 214 0.73 11.40 -4.20
N GLY A 215 0.80 10.95 -2.95
CA GLY A 215 1.79 11.36 -1.95
C GLY A 215 3.08 10.54 -1.98
N VAL A 216 3.02 9.27 -2.39
CA VAL A 216 4.21 8.45 -2.63
C VAL A 216 4.89 8.86 -3.93
N GLU A 217 4.14 9.22 -4.99
CA GLU A 217 4.72 9.81 -6.20
C GLU A 217 5.48 11.12 -5.91
N ARG A 218 4.94 12.02 -5.07
CA ARG A 218 5.63 13.25 -4.68
C ARG A 218 6.85 13.03 -3.76
N GLN A 219 6.86 12.00 -2.91
CA GLN A 219 8.04 11.66 -2.11
C GLN A 219 9.11 10.92 -2.93
N LEU A 220 8.71 10.10 -3.91
CA LEU A 220 9.59 9.44 -4.88
C LEU A 220 10.23 10.41 -5.87
N ALA A 221 9.54 11.50 -6.23
CA ALA A 221 10.08 12.57 -7.09
C ALA A 221 11.34 13.24 -6.51
N SER A 222 11.60 13.08 -5.21
CA SER A 222 12.76 13.64 -4.51
C SER A 222 13.89 12.62 -4.24
N ARG A 223 13.72 11.37 -4.66
CA ARG A 223 14.69 10.30 -4.39
C ARG A 223 15.62 10.09 -5.59
N PRO A 224 16.88 9.72 -5.33
CA PRO A 224 17.78 9.45 -6.42
C PRO A 224 17.43 8.16 -7.16
N ARG A 225 17.62 8.18 -8.48
CA ARG A 225 17.23 7.11 -9.40
C ARG A 225 18.43 6.75 -10.28
N LEU A 226 18.47 5.50 -10.70
CA LEU A 226 19.29 5.05 -11.83
C LEU A 226 18.39 4.88 -13.04
N ILE A 227 18.73 5.55 -14.13
CA ILE A 227 17.97 5.53 -15.37
C ILE A 227 18.82 4.83 -16.43
N LEU A 228 18.37 3.66 -16.88
CA LEU A 228 18.99 2.93 -17.99
C LEU A 228 18.41 3.44 -19.30
N ARG A 229 19.28 3.95 -20.18
CA ARG A 229 18.94 4.25 -21.57
C ARG A 229 19.38 3.08 -22.44
N GLN A 230 18.43 2.35 -23.01
CA GLN A 230 18.75 1.30 -23.98
C GLN A 230 19.07 1.94 -25.34
N GLU A 231 20.20 1.55 -25.95
CA GLU A 231 20.56 2.02 -27.29
C GLU A 231 19.53 1.49 -28.32
N GLY A 232 18.90 2.41 -29.05
CA GLY A 232 17.95 2.09 -30.13
C GLY A 232 16.47 2.03 -29.73
N THR A 233 16.12 2.31 -28.47
CA THR A 233 14.72 2.37 -28.00
C THR A 233 14.44 3.66 -27.23
N GLU A 234 13.23 4.20 -27.35
CA GLU A 234 12.77 5.32 -26.51
C GLU A 234 12.35 4.89 -25.09
N GLU A 235 12.30 3.58 -24.81
CA GLU A 235 12.00 3.06 -23.48
C GLU A 235 13.15 3.32 -22.49
N LEU A 236 12.84 4.11 -21.45
CA LEU A 236 13.70 4.30 -20.28
C LEU A 236 13.31 3.29 -19.21
N ILE A 237 14.30 2.57 -18.67
CA ILE A 237 14.08 1.68 -17.51
C ILE A 237 14.66 2.38 -16.30
N GLU A 238 13.82 2.66 -15.31
CA GLU A 238 14.20 3.39 -14.11
C GLU A 238 14.19 2.49 -12.88
N LYS A 239 15.14 2.70 -11.97
CA LYS A 239 15.16 2.09 -10.64
C LYS A 239 15.43 3.14 -9.58
N VAL A 240 14.58 3.18 -8.56
CA VAL A 240 14.72 4.06 -7.40
C VAL A 240 15.74 3.47 -6.43
N LEU A 241 16.66 4.31 -5.93
CA LEU A 241 17.61 3.94 -4.88
C LEU A 241 16.94 4.12 -3.52
N ASN A 242 16.17 3.11 -3.11
CA ASN A 242 15.29 3.17 -1.94
C ASN A 242 15.84 2.49 -0.67
N LYS A 243 17.12 2.09 -0.68
CA LYS A 243 17.78 1.41 0.43
C LYS A 243 19.26 1.80 0.53
N GLY A 244 19.80 1.78 1.75
CA GLY A 244 21.17 2.24 2.03
C GLY A 244 22.30 1.46 1.34
N ILE A 245 22.01 0.29 0.77
CA ILE A 245 22.93 -0.45 -0.14
C ILE A 245 22.13 -1.02 -1.31
N PHE A 246 22.37 -0.52 -2.52
CA PHE A 246 21.79 -0.97 -3.78
C PHE A 246 22.82 -1.77 -4.58
N THR A 247 22.50 -2.99 -5.01
CA THR A 247 23.43 -3.94 -5.63
C THR A 247 23.21 -4.07 -7.14
N LEU A 248 24.31 -4.01 -7.89
CA LEU A 248 24.36 -4.10 -9.35
C LEU A 248 25.18 -5.32 -9.75
N GLY A 249 24.63 -6.17 -10.60
CA GLY A 249 25.33 -7.39 -11.03
C GLY A 249 24.53 -8.26 -11.99
N ARG A 250 25.16 -9.32 -12.48
CA ARG A 250 24.50 -10.31 -13.36
C ARG A 250 23.73 -11.37 -12.59
N ASP A 251 23.98 -11.51 -11.28
CA ASP A 251 23.22 -12.44 -10.43
C ASP A 251 21.78 -11.95 -10.29
N LEU A 252 20.81 -12.86 -10.45
CA LEU A 252 19.38 -12.56 -10.29
C LEU A 252 19.00 -12.11 -8.88
N ARG A 253 19.88 -12.33 -7.89
CA ARG A 253 19.72 -11.84 -6.51
C ARG A 253 20.13 -10.38 -6.33
N SER A 254 20.68 -9.73 -7.36
CA SER A 254 21.03 -8.30 -7.34
C SER A 254 19.77 -7.45 -7.50
N ASP A 255 19.76 -6.26 -6.91
CA ASP A 255 18.61 -5.35 -6.99
C ASP A 255 18.33 -4.89 -8.43
N TRP A 256 19.41 -4.74 -9.19
CA TRP A 256 19.34 -4.67 -10.63
C TRP A 256 20.20 -5.76 -11.26
N ALA A 257 19.52 -6.82 -11.70
CA ALA A 257 20.12 -7.90 -12.48
C ALA A 257 20.34 -7.45 -13.94
N ILE A 258 21.59 -7.15 -14.29
CA ILE A 258 21.98 -6.71 -15.63
C ILE A 258 22.26 -7.95 -16.50
N LYS A 259 21.48 -8.14 -17.55
CA LYS A 259 21.61 -9.27 -18.49
C LYS A 259 22.75 -9.05 -19.50
N ASP A 260 23.98 -8.96 -19.00
CA ASP A 260 25.17 -8.79 -19.83
C ASP A 260 26.31 -9.66 -19.28
N GLN A 261 26.95 -10.44 -20.17
CA GLN A 261 28.06 -11.34 -19.82
C GLN A 261 29.32 -10.59 -19.36
N MET A 262 29.47 -9.32 -19.72
CA MET A 262 30.57 -8.47 -19.24
C MET A 262 30.37 -8.00 -17.80
N VAL A 263 29.20 -8.27 -17.20
CA VAL A 263 28.89 -7.91 -15.82
C VAL A 263 29.18 -9.09 -14.89
N SER A 264 30.02 -8.87 -13.88
CA SER A 264 30.25 -9.80 -12.77
C SER A 264 28.94 -10.12 -12.01
N ARG A 265 28.89 -11.27 -11.33
CA ARG A 265 27.71 -11.68 -10.54
C ARG A 265 27.35 -10.64 -9.48
N GLU A 266 28.34 -10.19 -8.72
CA GLU A 266 28.27 -9.05 -7.79
C GLU A 266 29.25 -8.00 -8.30
N HIS A 267 28.78 -7.00 -9.06
CA HIS A 267 29.67 -6.10 -9.80
C HIS A 267 30.01 -4.83 -9.03
N ALA A 268 28.98 -4.11 -8.59
CA ALA A 268 29.10 -2.85 -7.90
C ALA A 268 27.97 -2.69 -6.89
N ILE A 269 28.15 -1.73 -5.98
CA ILE A 269 27.10 -1.30 -5.06
C ILE A 269 27.03 0.21 -5.02
N ILE A 270 25.84 0.74 -4.81
CA ILE A 270 25.64 2.15 -4.47
C ILE A 270 25.22 2.20 -3.00
N LYS A 271 25.91 3.02 -2.21
CA LYS A 271 25.65 3.24 -0.80
C LYS A 271 25.29 4.69 -0.54
N GLU A 272 24.35 4.89 0.37
CA GLU A 272 24.06 6.21 0.94
C GLU A 272 24.84 6.36 2.25
N ASP A 273 25.58 7.46 2.39
CA ASP A 273 26.20 7.87 3.66
C ASP A 273 25.79 9.31 4.05
N GLN A 274 26.40 9.87 5.09
CA GLN A 274 26.07 11.22 5.60
C GLN A 274 26.35 12.35 4.59
N ASP A 275 27.25 12.11 3.63
CA ASP A 275 27.68 13.09 2.64
C ASP A 275 27.00 12.88 1.28
N GLY A 276 26.30 11.76 1.04
CA GLY A 276 25.52 11.51 -0.18
C GLY A 276 25.64 10.07 -0.71
N PHE A 277 25.44 9.89 -2.02
CA PHE A 277 25.51 8.57 -2.65
C PHE A 277 26.90 8.26 -3.18
N PHE A 278 27.38 7.04 -2.96
CA PHE A 278 28.68 6.57 -3.43
C PHE A 278 28.53 5.25 -4.15
N ILE A 279 29.12 5.15 -5.35
CA ILE A 279 29.28 3.87 -6.04
C ILE A 279 30.62 3.24 -5.70
N GLU A 280 30.63 1.94 -5.42
CA GLU A 280 31.80 1.13 -5.12
C GLU A 280 31.86 -0.11 -6.03
N ASP A 281 32.99 -0.31 -6.70
CA ASP A 281 33.26 -1.54 -7.46
C ASP A 281 33.61 -2.68 -6.49
N ARG A 282 33.03 -3.87 -6.71
CA ARG A 282 33.20 -5.04 -5.83
C ARG A 282 34.30 -5.99 -6.30
N GLY A 283 35.33 -5.47 -6.99
CA GLY A 283 36.38 -6.28 -7.59
C GLY A 283 35.89 -6.94 -8.88
N SER A 284 35.13 -6.19 -9.68
CA SER A 284 34.56 -6.69 -10.92
C SER A 284 35.65 -6.97 -11.97
N ARG A 285 35.36 -7.87 -12.91
CA ARG A 285 36.34 -8.27 -13.93
C ARG A 285 36.67 -7.13 -14.91
N ASN A 286 35.65 -6.35 -15.29
CA ASN A 286 35.76 -5.31 -16.31
C ASN A 286 35.78 -3.89 -15.73
N GLY A 287 35.53 -3.74 -14.43
CA GLY A 287 35.50 -2.46 -13.72
C GLY A 287 34.20 -1.70 -13.89
N THR A 288 33.93 -0.85 -12.91
CA THR A 288 32.88 0.16 -12.92
C THR A 288 33.44 1.51 -13.37
N PHE A 289 32.70 2.23 -14.21
CA PHE A 289 33.09 3.55 -14.70
C PHE A 289 32.05 4.60 -14.34
N VAL A 290 32.49 5.82 -14.05
CA VAL A 290 31.62 7.00 -13.84
C VAL A 290 32.17 8.16 -14.64
N ASN A 291 31.38 8.74 -15.54
CA ASN A 291 31.79 9.78 -16.49
C ASN A 291 33.07 9.41 -17.26
N LYS A 292 33.10 8.18 -17.79
CA LYS A 292 34.22 7.56 -18.54
C LYS A 292 35.47 7.24 -17.71
N GLU A 293 35.53 7.61 -16.44
CA GLU A 293 36.64 7.31 -15.53
C GLU A 293 36.40 5.98 -14.81
N LYS A 294 37.40 5.09 -14.74
CA LYS A 294 37.31 3.83 -13.98
C LYS A 294 37.46 4.11 -12.48
N ILE A 295 36.54 3.60 -11.67
CA ILE A 295 36.50 3.89 -10.24
C ILE A 295 36.65 2.62 -9.39
N LEU A 296 37.10 2.81 -8.14
CA LEU A 296 36.93 1.83 -7.05
C LEU A 296 35.85 2.29 -6.08
N ARG A 297 35.84 3.59 -5.76
CA ARG A 297 34.77 4.28 -5.04
C ARG A 297 34.68 5.71 -5.55
N LYS A 298 33.49 6.23 -5.78
CA LYS A 298 33.26 7.65 -6.16
C LYS A 298 31.93 8.14 -5.63
N LYS A 299 31.88 9.39 -5.17
CA LYS A 299 30.62 10.08 -4.85
C LYS A 299 29.88 10.38 -6.15
N LEU A 300 28.62 10.01 -6.21
CA LEU A 300 27.74 10.30 -7.35
C LEU A 300 27.16 11.70 -7.19
N SER A 301 27.12 12.44 -8.30
CA SER A 301 26.42 13.70 -8.45
C SER A 301 25.29 13.52 -9.47
N ASP A 302 24.25 14.36 -9.37
CA ASP A 302 23.16 14.38 -10.35
C ASP A 302 23.69 14.41 -11.80
N ARG A 303 23.08 13.59 -12.65
CA ARG A 303 23.42 13.31 -14.06
C ARG A 303 24.72 12.54 -14.31
N ASP A 304 25.39 12.00 -13.30
CA ASP A 304 26.56 11.16 -13.50
C ASP A 304 26.23 9.92 -14.35
N GLU A 305 27.03 9.68 -15.40
CA GLU A 305 26.90 8.48 -16.23
C GLU A 305 27.71 7.33 -15.63
N ILE A 306 27.04 6.27 -15.18
CA ILE A 306 27.64 5.04 -14.67
C ILE A 306 27.64 4.00 -15.78
N ARG A 307 28.80 3.40 -16.07
CA ARG A 307 28.91 2.30 -17.04
C ARG A 307 29.42 1.03 -16.40
N ILE A 308 28.66 -0.05 -16.58
CA ILE A 308 28.94 -1.41 -16.07
C ILE A 308 28.73 -2.40 -17.23
N GLY A 309 29.81 -3.01 -17.70
CA GLY A 309 29.75 -3.83 -18.92
C GLY A 309 29.35 -2.99 -20.14
N SER A 310 28.32 -3.43 -20.86
CA SER A 310 27.69 -2.73 -21.98
C SER A 310 26.52 -1.83 -21.56
N ALA A 311 26.15 -1.78 -20.28
CA ALA A 311 25.05 -0.96 -19.78
C ALA A 311 25.54 0.41 -19.29
N SER A 312 24.89 1.48 -19.76
CA SER A 312 25.08 2.86 -19.28
C SER A 312 23.82 3.34 -18.54
N PHE A 313 24.02 3.83 -17.33
CA PHE A 313 22.99 4.37 -16.44
C PHE A 313 23.27 5.85 -16.17
N PHE A 314 22.24 6.65 -15.99
CA PHE A 314 22.37 7.98 -15.41
C PHE A 314 21.90 7.95 -13.96
N PHE A 315 22.71 8.47 -13.06
CA PHE A 315 22.29 8.78 -11.71
C PHE A 315 21.57 10.13 -11.73
N SER A 316 20.42 10.23 -11.09
CA SER A 316 19.73 11.50 -10.93
C SER A 316 19.28 11.66 -9.48
N GLU A 317 19.45 12.85 -8.88
CA GLU A 317 19.12 13.13 -7.47
C GLU A 317 17.65 13.48 -7.24
N LYS A 318 16.94 13.95 -8.27
CA LYS A 318 15.51 14.26 -8.27
C LYS A 318 14.95 14.02 -9.67
N GLU A 319 13.63 13.83 -9.79
CA GLU A 319 13.00 13.80 -11.09
C GLU A 319 13.19 15.15 -11.82
N GLU A 320 14.11 15.19 -12.78
CA GLU A 320 13.94 16.04 -13.93
C GLU A 320 13.43 15.16 -15.07
N GLN A 321 12.34 15.64 -15.68
CA GLN A 321 11.80 15.14 -16.94
C GLN A 321 12.94 14.86 -17.92
N ALA A 322 12.73 13.88 -18.81
CA ALA A 322 13.65 13.57 -19.90
C ALA A 322 14.30 14.85 -20.48
N PRO A 323 15.62 14.83 -20.78
CA PRO A 323 16.42 16.03 -20.90
C PRO A 323 15.83 17.04 -21.89
N PRO A 324 15.99 18.37 -21.66
CA PRO A 324 15.76 19.34 -22.71
C PRO A 324 16.65 18.92 -23.89
N GLN A 325 16.03 18.78 -25.07
CA GLN A 325 16.76 18.54 -26.30
C GLN A 325 17.62 19.77 -26.58
N ASP A 326 18.90 19.72 -26.17
CA ASP A 326 19.94 20.56 -26.71
C ASP A 326 20.11 20.19 -28.19
N THR A 327 19.51 20.98 -29.05
CA THR A 327 20.06 21.24 -30.38
C THR A 327 20.69 22.62 -30.33
N SER A 328 21.99 22.68 -30.07
CA SER A 328 22.78 23.82 -30.54
C SER A 328 22.90 23.70 -32.06
N ASP A 329 22.25 24.60 -32.79
CA ASP A 329 22.93 25.42 -33.80
C ASP A 329 22.02 26.58 -34.24
N GLU A 330 22.49 27.79 -33.94
CA GLU A 330 22.38 29.06 -34.67
C GLU A 330 21.00 29.64 -35.09
N MET A 331 20.67 30.76 -34.43
CA MET A 331 20.10 32.01 -34.95
C MET A 331 19.25 31.98 -36.24
N VAL A 332 17.94 32.22 -36.11
CA VAL A 332 17.27 33.40 -36.70
C VAL A 332 15.91 33.65 -36.02
N GLU A 333 15.68 34.89 -35.60
CA GLU A 333 14.34 35.43 -35.32
C GLU A 333 13.47 35.30 -36.58
N GLU A 334 12.28 34.70 -36.47
CA GLU A 334 11.18 35.08 -37.34
C GLU A 334 9.81 34.77 -36.72
N VAL A 335 9.00 35.83 -36.70
CA VAL A 335 7.61 35.88 -36.27
C VAL A 335 6.74 35.16 -37.29
N LEU A 336 6.09 34.03 -36.97
CA LEU A 336 4.92 33.55 -37.72
C LEU A 336 3.94 32.74 -36.84
N SER A 337 2.84 33.40 -36.51
CA SER A 337 1.45 32.90 -36.36
C SER A 337 1.20 31.39 -36.24
N GLU A 338 0.51 31.02 -35.16
CA GLU A 338 -0.25 29.76 -35.03
C GLU A 338 -1.15 29.51 -36.27
N PRO A 339 -1.10 28.32 -36.90
CA PRO A 339 -2.14 27.93 -37.83
C PRO A 339 -3.28 27.21 -37.10
N ALA A 340 -4.43 27.87 -37.13
CA ALA A 340 -5.78 27.34 -37.32
C ALA A 340 -6.08 25.92 -36.80
N ALA A 341 -6.72 25.89 -35.63
CA ALA A 341 -7.62 24.82 -35.22
C ALA A 341 -8.92 24.90 -36.04
N GLU A 342 -8.99 24.22 -37.18
CA GLU A 342 -10.26 24.00 -37.90
C GLU A 342 -10.23 22.61 -38.56
N GLU A 343 -11.33 21.86 -38.40
CA GLU A 343 -11.61 20.45 -38.82
C GLU A 343 -11.38 19.31 -37.81
N ARG A 344 -11.47 19.54 -36.50
CA ARG A 344 -11.70 18.45 -35.52
C ARG A 344 -13.05 18.67 -34.82
N GLY A 345 -14.06 17.90 -35.23
CA GLY A 345 -15.41 18.01 -34.67
C GLY A 345 -15.43 17.88 -33.15
N THR A 346 -16.31 18.64 -32.49
CA THR A 346 -16.48 18.62 -31.04
C THR A 346 -17.21 17.35 -30.61
N TRP A 347 -16.61 16.59 -29.70
CA TRP A 347 -17.18 15.36 -29.14
C TRP A 347 -17.88 15.64 -27.81
N SER A 348 -19.04 15.04 -27.59
CA SER A 348 -19.78 15.13 -26.33
C SER A 348 -20.54 13.85 -26.01
N LEU A 349 -20.89 13.67 -24.74
CA LEU A 349 -21.77 12.59 -24.26
C LEU A 349 -23.09 13.18 -23.78
N GLU A 350 -24.20 12.68 -24.33
CA GLU A 350 -25.56 12.97 -23.87
C GLU A 350 -26.05 11.85 -22.95
N PHE A 351 -26.53 12.21 -21.76
CA PHE A 351 -27.11 11.25 -20.82
C PHE A 351 -28.54 10.88 -21.24
N LEU A 352 -28.79 9.59 -21.49
CA LEU A 352 -30.11 9.06 -21.88
C LEU A 352 -30.90 8.42 -20.74
N SER A 353 -30.25 8.06 -19.64
CA SER A 353 -30.92 7.52 -18.43
C SER A 353 -30.32 8.07 -17.14
N GLY A 354 -30.99 7.81 -16.01
CA GLY A 354 -30.57 8.29 -14.69
C GLY A 354 -31.15 9.65 -14.29
N LYS A 355 -30.57 10.29 -13.28
CA LYS A 355 -31.01 11.62 -12.80
C LYS A 355 -30.55 12.78 -13.67
N GLU A 356 -29.64 12.52 -14.60
CA GLU A 356 -28.95 13.53 -15.42
C GLU A 356 -29.39 13.50 -16.89
N VAL A 357 -30.54 12.87 -17.19
CA VAL A 357 -31.08 12.75 -18.55
C VAL A 357 -31.15 14.10 -19.26
N GLY A 358 -30.64 14.15 -20.50
CA GLY A 358 -30.57 15.35 -21.33
C GLY A 358 -29.38 16.26 -21.05
N ARG A 359 -28.53 15.95 -20.06
CA ARG A 359 -27.26 16.64 -19.84
C ARG A 359 -26.26 16.26 -20.94
N PHE A 360 -25.52 17.25 -21.44
CA PHE A 360 -24.38 17.08 -22.32
C PHE A 360 -23.07 17.30 -21.55
N LEU A 361 -22.07 16.48 -21.84
CA LEU A 361 -20.71 16.62 -21.34
C LEU A 361 -19.74 16.69 -22.52
N GLU A 362 -19.04 17.81 -22.66
CA GLU A 362 -18.04 18.00 -23.73
C GLU A 362 -16.75 17.25 -23.40
N LEU A 363 -16.18 16.57 -24.41
CA LEU A 363 -14.97 15.77 -24.27
C LEU A 363 -13.77 16.52 -24.85
N SER A 364 -12.76 16.75 -24.02
CA SER A 364 -11.47 17.30 -24.47
C SER A 364 -10.58 16.20 -25.09
N PRO A 365 -9.76 16.50 -26.11
CA PRO A 365 -8.96 15.51 -26.85
C PRO A 365 -7.74 15.01 -26.05
N LYS A 366 -8.00 14.38 -24.91
CA LYS A 366 -7.06 13.74 -23.99
C LYS A 366 -7.67 12.45 -23.46
N ARG A 367 -6.92 11.66 -22.68
CA ARG A 367 -7.51 10.51 -21.96
C ARG A 367 -8.51 11.01 -20.91
N LEU A 368 -9.71 10.44 -20.90
CA LEU A 368 -10.78 10.77 -19.94
C LEU A 368 -11.28 9.49 -19.27
N SER A 369 -11.49 9.53 -17.96
CA SER A 369 -11.98 8.40 -17.17
C SER A 369 -13.51 8.42 -17.03
N ILE A 370 -14.14 7.23 -17.00
CA ILE A 370 -15.58 7.04 -16.75
C ILE A 370 -15.77 6.16 -15.51
N GLY A 371 -16.64 6.58 -14.60
CA GLY A 371 -17.00 5.77 -13.42
C GLY A 371 -17.92 6.49 -12.45
N ARG A 372 -18.28 5.80 -11.35
CA ARG A 372 -19.08 6.42 -10.27
C ARG A 372 -18.25 7.15 -9.22
N GLY A 373 -16.93 7.07 -9.32
CA GLY A 373 -15.99 7.74 -8.44
C GLY A 373 -15.66 9.16 -8.92
N LYS A 374 -14.51 9.67 -8.51
CA LYS A 374 -13.98 10.94 -9.01
C LYS A 374 -13.32 10.71 -10.37
N THR A 375 -14.13 10.78 -11.42
CA THR A 375 -13.73 10.58 -12.83
C THR A 375 -14.09 11.81 -13.68
N ASP A 376 -13.52 11.91 -14.88
CA ASP A 376 -13.82 13.01 -15.81
C ASP A 376 -15.30 12.96 -16.27
N VAL A 377 -15.80 11.74 -16.49
CA VAL A 377 -17.22 11.45 -16.76
C VAL A 377 -17.78 10.72 -15.55
N VAL A 378 -18.45 11.46 -14.66
CA VAL A 378 -19.09 10.89 -13.47
C VAL A 378 -20.44 10.28 -13.83
N VAL A 379 -20.63 9.02 -13.46
CA VAL A 379 -21.86 8.26 -13.67
C VAL A 379 -22.42 7.83 -12.32
N ASN A 380 -23.47 8.51 -11.86
CA ASN A 380 -24.09 8.30 -10.55
C ASN A 380 -24.97 7.04 -10.50
N ASP A 381 -24.33 5.87 -10.57
CA ASP A 381 -24.99 4.57 -10.65
C ASP A 381 -24.28 3.53 -9.77
N PRO A 382 -24.99 2.87 -8.83
CA PRO A 382 -24.41 1.86 -7.93
C PRO A 382 -23.80 0.64 -8.64
N LYS A 383 -24.25 0.30 -9.85
CA LYS A 383 -23.70 -0.82 -10.64
C LYS A 383 -22.45 -0.43 -11.42
N VAL A 384 -22.07 0.85 -11.40
CA VAL A 384 -20.86 1.32 -12.08
C VAL A 384 -19.66 1.21 -11.12
N SER A 385 -18.53 0.79 -11.68
CA SER A 385 -17.28 0.70 -10.93
C SER A 385 -16.74 2.11 -10.68
N ARG A 386 -15.93 2.30 -9.63
CA ARG A 386 -15.40 3.64 -9.31
C ARG A 386 -14.55 4.21 -10.45
N HIS A 387 -13.73 3.36 -11.06
CA HIS A 387 -13.14 3.54 -12.39
C HIS A 387 -13.61 2.36 -13.24
N HIS A 388 -14.45 2.63 -14.24
CA HIS A 388 -15.13 1.58 -15.00
C HIS A 388 -14.51 1.43 -16.39
N ALA A 389 -14.26 2.55 -17.07
CA ALA A 389 -13.69 2.57 -18.40
C ALA A 389 -12.91 3.86 -18.65
N ASP A 390 -12.06 3.86 -19.68
CA ASP A 390 -11.39 5.06 -20.19
C ASP A 390 -11.78 5.37 -21.63
N LEU A 391 -11.78 6.65 -21.96
CA LEU A 391 -11.81 7.20 -23.30
C LEU A 391 -10.40 7.65 -23.67
N GLU A 392 -9.72 6.91 -24.54
CA GLU A 392 -8.40 7.26 -25.06
C GLU A 392 -8.53 8.06 -26.36
N TRP A 393 -8.00 9.28 -26.39
CA TRP A 393 -8.00 10.10 -27.61
C TRP A 393 -6.96 9.61 -28.62
N SER A 394 -7.34 9.62 -29.90
CA SER A 394 -6.45 9.35 -31.03
C SER A 394 -6.80 10.27 -32.21
N GLU A 395 -5.97 10.29 -33.25
CA GLU A 395 -6.27 11.00 -34.50
C GLU A 395 -7.59 10.55 -35.16
N LYS A 396 -8.07 9.33 -34.86
CA LYS A 396 -9.31 8.77 -35.42
C LYS A 396 -10.55 9.01 -34.53
N GLY A 397 -10.38 9.62 -33.36
CA GLY A 397 -11.44 9.79 -32.34
C GLY A 397 -11.15 9.01 -31.05
N PHE A 398 -12.18 8.87 -30.20
CA PHE A 398 -12.07 8.23 -28.89
C PHE A 398 -12.20 6.71 -28.95
N PHE A 399 -11.24 5.99 -28.35
CA PHE A 399 -11.38 4.57 -28.01
C PHE A 399 -11.95 4.43 -26.60
N LEU A 400 -13.06 3.72 -26.46
CA LEU A 400 -13.57 3.28 -25.17
C LEU A 400 -12.89 1.97 -24.76
N VAL A 401 -12.32 1.92 -23.56
CA VAL A 401 -11.59 0.78 -23.01
C VAL A 401 -12.19 0.37 -21.67
N ASP A 402 -12.68 -0.87 -21.54
CA ASP A 402 -13.14 -1.41 -20.26
C ASP A 402 -11.94 -1.71 -19.36
N LEU A 403 -11.95 -1.21 -18.12
CA LEU A 403 -10.87 -1.44 -17.15
C LEU A 403 -11.14 -2.68 -16.30
N LYS A 404 -11.62 -3.76 -16.93
CA LYS A 404 -12.07 -5.00 -16.26
C LYS A 404 -13.14 -4.70 -15.20
N SER A 405 -14.14 -3.92 -15.59
CA SER A 405 -15.17 -3.48 -14.67
C SER A 405 -16.05 -4.63 -14.18
N THR A 406 -16.68 -4.45 -13.02
CA THR A 406 -17.45 -5.51 -12.35
C THR A 406 -18.63 -6.02 -13.20
N ASN A 407 -19.32 -5.11 -13.89
CA ASN A 407 -20.49 -5.44 -14.71
C ASN A 407 -20.21 -5.40 -16.22
N GLY A 408 -18.99 -5.01 -16.62
CA GLY A 408 -18.62 -4.78 -18.01
C GLY A 408 -19.25 -3.51 -18.60
N ILE A 409 -18.66 -3.03 -19.68
CA ILE A 409 -19.19 -1.93 -20.48
C ILE A 409 -19.71 -2.43 -21.83
N PHE A 410 -20.78 -1.80 -22.32
CA PHE A 410 -21.44 -2.19 -23.56
C PHE A 410 -21.55 -0.99 -24.50
N VAL A 411 -21.43 -1.24 -25.80
CA VAL A 411 -21.74 -0.25 -26.84
C VAL A 411 -22.74 -0.85 -27.81
N ASN A 412 -23.88 -0.20 -28.00
CA ASN A 412 -25.02 -0.71 -28.79
C ASN A 412 -25.42 -2.13 -28.35
N ASP A 413 -25.54 -2.31 -27.03
CA ASP A 413 -25.93 -3.56 -26.35
C ASP A 413 -24.95 -4.74 -26.54
N GLN A 414 -23.75 -4.50 -27.08
CA GLN A 414 -22.67 -5.48 -27.17
C GLN A 414 -21.58 -5.18 -26.15
N LYS A 415 -21.17 -6.19 -25.37
CA LYS A 415 -20.06 -6.08 -24.41
C LYS A 415 -18.74 -5.90 -25.17
N ILE A 416 -17.91 -4.96 -24.72
CA ILE A 416 -16.62 -4.67 -25.35
C ILE A 416 -15.49 -4.66 -24.31
N ASP A 417 -14.27 -4.96 -24.77
CA ASP A 417 -13.04 -4.69 -24.01
C ASP A 417 -12.38 -3.39 -24.50
N LYS A 418 -12.37 -3.15 -25.82
CA LYS A 418 -11.91 -1.91 -26.46
C LYS A 418 -12.66 -1.66 -27.77
N LYS A 419 -13.17 -0.44 -27.98
CA LYS A 419 -13.88 -0.06 -29.22
C LYS A 419 -13.65 1.40 -29.60
N LEU A 420 -13.38 1.68 -30.88
CA LEU A 420 -13.41 3.05 -31.42
C LEU A 420 -14.86 3.53 -31.51
N LEU A 421 -15.17 4.66 -30.87
CA LEU A 421 -16.53 5.20 -30.82
C LEU A 421 -16.90 5.91 -32.13
N SER A 422 -18.15 5.72 -32.54
CA SER A 422 -18.76 6.46 -33.64
C SER A 422 -19.83 7.43 -33.12
N ALA A 423 -20.15 8.46 -33.90
CA ALA A 423 -21.32 9.29 -33.60
C ALA A 423 -22.58 8.43 -33.51
N GLU A 424 -23.48 8.78 -32.58
CA GLU A 424 -24.71 8.06 -32.22
C GLU A 424 -24.52 6.72 -31.50
N ASP A 425 -23.28 6.28 -31.23
CA ASP A 425 -23.06 5.08 -30.40
C ASP A 425 -23.67 5.29 -29.00
N VAL A 426 -24.36 4.26 -28.50
CA VAL A 426 -24.92 4.25 -27.14
C VAL A 426 -24.05 3.39 -26.24
N ILE A 427 -23.34 4.03 -25.33
CA ILE A 427 -22.55 3.41 -24.27
C ILE A 427 -23.50 3.07 -23.11
N THR A 428 -23.49 1.82 -22.66
CA THR A 428 -24.20 1.39 -21.45
C THR A 428 -23.17 1.00 -20.40
N VAL A 429 -23.25 1.65 -19.24
CA VAL A 429 -22.37 1.50 -18.08
C VAL A 429 -23.25 1.43 -16.84
N GLY A 430 -23.31 0.24 -16.22
CA GLY A 430 -24.33 -0.06 -15.21
C GLY A 430 -25.75 -0.02 -15.79
N ASP A 431 -26.66 0.72 -15.16
CA ASP A 431 -28.00 1.06 -15.67
C ASP A 431 -28.02 2.42 -16.41
N THR A 432 -26.88 3.09 -16.53
CA THR A 432 -26.75 4.39 -17.22
C THR A 432 -26.41 4.23 -18.70
N ARG A 433 -27.13 4.95 -19.57
CA ARG A 433 -26.93 4.99 -21.02
C ARG A 433 -26.47 6.38 -21.43
N LEU A 434 -25.39 6.45 -22.20
CA LEU A 434 -24.79 7.68 -22.73
C LEU A 434 -24.72 7.60 -24.25
N ARG A 435 -25.17 8.62 -24.97
CA ARG A 435 -25.04 8.71 -26.44
C ARG A 435 -23.84 9.57 -26.81
N VAL A 436 -23.03 9.08 -27.74
CA VAL A 436 -21.92 9.82 -28.32
C VAL A 436 -22.45 10.80 -29.37
N VAL A 437 -22.17 12.09 -29.19
CA VAL A 437 -22.57 13.15 -30.12
C VAL A 437 -21.31 13.83 -30.64
N CYS A 438 -21.08 13.76 -31.96
CA CYS A 438 -19.98 14.45 -32.63
C CYS A 438 -20.55 15.51 -33.56
N LYS A 439 -20.28 16.79 -33.29
CA LYS A 439 -20.62 17.89 -34.19
C LYS A 439 -19.41 18.18 -35.05
N LYS A 440 -19.56 18.00 -36.37
CA LYS A 440 -18.53 18.36 -37.35
C LYS A 440 -18.42 19.86 -37.51
#